data_AF-A0A1J4K597-F1
#
_entry.id   AF-A0A1J4K597-F1
#
_cell.length_a   1.000
_cell.length_b   1.000
_cell.length_c   1.000
_cell.angle_alpha   90.00
_cell.angle_beta   90.00
_cell.angle_gamma   90.00
#
_symmetry.space_group_name_H-M   'P 1'
#
loop_
_entity.id
_entity.type
_entity.pdbx_description
1 polymer ?
#
loop_
_entity_poly.entity_id
_entity_poly.type
_entity_poly.pdbx_seq_one_letter_code
_entity_poly.pdbx_strand_id
1 'polypeptide(L)'
;MQKSITKTYESSVEPARNSILSQKSNLEKAISTITELHNRQLVLKNDLINHKTQMDAIIDKNRSFHDDFKKKEAELETARQRLFIFQTLAEINSLKNEIKQNYQRKISSIVENMKKLYEKTQKLTLNNLYNEIFTQCQSFYKNNMNIFINSNESSFSFNGFTEKLITLQYFELLDEFKEYFWNYINKIFVVKISQSKCTISFHNDAITINSEPNGTITSPEFINTSTKLLKIIIQKFKELKFELNDKDLEDYAHNSMEIGLTLFGGKPDALNQATSELCKLAKIENVNIVDIMKDARLPLVLDRCRSLLVENRPFAEVVKEMRKIMEGTSTEGILKKIAAMATVIWREDKTKIELAIPSLVSIGTKEALECIMMFDEVLKQ
;
A
#
# COMPACT_ATOMS: atom_id res chain seq x y z
N MET A 1 40.64 -26.80 -146.94
CA MET A 1 40.31 -25.77 -145.93
C MET A 1 39.17 -26.19 -144.98
N GLN A 2 37.99 -26.63 -145.48
CA GLN A 2 36.84 -26.98 -144.62
C GLN A 2 37.15 -27.98 -143.48
N LYS A 3 37.85 -29.11 -143.72
CA LYS A 3 38.19 -30.11 -142.68
C LYS A 3 39.12 -29.62 -141.56
N SER A 4 39.98 -28.62 -141.83
CA SER A 4 40.87 -28.05 -140.80
C SER A 4 40.12 -27.08 -139.89
N ILE A 5 39.14 -26.36 -140.44
CA ILE A 5 38.29 -25.44 -139.67
C ILE A 5 37.38 -26.23 -138.72
N THR A 6 36.77 -27.33 -139.19
CA THR A 6 35.93 -28.20 -138.34
C THR A 6 36.73 -28.82 -137.19
N LYS A 7 37.95 -29.29 -137.47
CA LYS A 7 38.79 -29.95 -136.47
C LYS A 7 39.30 -28.97 -135.38
N THR A 8 39.66 -27.74 -135.73
CA THR A 8 40.03 -26.71 -134.74
C THR A 8 38.82 -26.24 -133.92
N TYR A 9 37.64 -26.16 -134.56
CA TYR A 9 36.39 -25.82 -133.89
C TYR A 9 36.00 -26.89 -132.85
N GLU A 10 35.99 -28.18 -133.24
CA GLU A 10 35.63 -29.30 -132.36
C GLU A 10 36.67 -29.60 -131.27
N SER A 11 37.96 -29.44 -131.56
CA SER A 11 39.03 -29.83 -130.61
C SER A 11 39.46 -28.72 -129.64
N SER A 12 39.25 -27.44 -130.00
CA SER A 12 39.77 -26.31 -129.21
C SER A 12 38.69 -25.29 -128.86
N VAL A 13 37.77 -24.98 -129.78
CA VAL A 13 36.73 -23.96 -129.55
C VAL A 13 35.55 -24.52 -128.75
N GLU A 14 35.04 -25.70 -129.10
CA GLU A 14 33.89 -26.33 -128.43
C GLU A 14 34.20 -26.71 -126.96
N PRO A 15 35.38 -27.28 -126.62
CA PRO A 15 35.75 -27.56 -125.23
C PRO A 15 35.97 -26.29 -124.42
N ALA A 16 36.60 -25.26 -125.01
CA ALA A 16 36.76 -23.96 -124.35
C ALA A 16 35.41 -23.29 -124.11
N ARG A 17 34.50 -23.33 -125.09
CA ARG A 17 33.12 -22.87 -124.96
C ARG A 17 32.36 -23.61 -123.85
N ASN A 18 32.45 -24.94 -123.82
CA ASN A 18 31.81 -25.76 -122.79
C ASN A 18 32.42 -25.52 -121.39
N SER A 19 33.72 -25.28 -121.30
CA SER A 19 34.40 -24.90 -120.05
C SER A 19 33.97 -23.51 -119.57
N ILE A 20 33.87 -22.53 -120.47
CA ILE A 20 33.37 -21.18 -120.16
C ILE A 20 31.91 -21.25 -119.71
N LEU A 21 31.08 -22.05 -120.39
CA LEU A 21 29.68 -22.25 -120.02
C LEU A 21 29.53 -22.96 -118.66
N SER A 22 30.37 -23.95 -118.35
CA SER A 22 30.35 -24.63 -117.04
C SER A 22 30.84 -23.71 -115.91
N GLN A 23 31.90 -22.93 -116.15
CA GLN A 23 32.40 -21.94 -115.21
C GLN A 23 31.38 -20.83 -114.98
N LYS A 24 30.70 -20.36 -116.04
CA LYS A 24 29.58 -19.41 -115.93
C LYS A 24 28.46 -19.99 -115.06
N SER A 25 28.05 -21.24 -115.31
CA SER A 25 27.02 -21.90 -114.49
C SER A 25 27.44 -22.05 -113.02
N ASN A 26 28.70 -22.37 -112.75
CA ASN A 26 29.24 -22.46 -111.39
C ASN A 26 29.32 -21.10 -110.70
N LEU A 27 29.69 -20.05 -111.43
CA LEU A 27 29.68 -18.66 -110.95
C LEU A 27 28.26 -18.20 -110.65
N GLU A 28 27.29 -18.49 -111.52
CA GLU A 28 25.88 -18.18 -111.31
C GLU A 28 25.33 -18.88 -110.05
N LYS A 29 25.69 -20.16 -109.85
CA LYS A 29 25.37 -20.89 -108.60
C LYS A 29 26.02 -20.26 -107.38
N ALA A 30 27.32 -19.94 -107.45
CA ALA A 30 28.03 -19.32 -106.33
C ALA A 30 27.46 -17.93 -105.97
N ILE A 31 27.11 -17.11 -106.98
CA ILE A 31 26.45 -15.82 -106.80
C ILE A 31 25.10 -16.02 -106.11
N SER A 32 24.31 -17.02 -106.54
CA SER A 32 23.04 -17.35 -105.90
C SER A 32 23.22 -17.73 -104.42
N THR A 33 24.21 -18.58 -104.10
CA THR A 33 24.50 -18.98 -102.72
C THR A 33 25.00 -17.82 -101.86
N ILE A 34 25.89 -16.96 -102.39
CA ILE A 34 26.37 -15.76 -101.68
C ILE A 34 25.23 -14.80 -101.41
N THR A 35 24.32 -14.61 -102.38
CA THR A 35 23.14 -13.75 -102.22
C THR A 35 22.21 -14.29 -101.13
N GLU A 36 22.00 -15.61 -101.09
CA GLU A 36 21.20 -16.28 -100.06
C GLU A 36 21.83 -16.14 -98.66
N LEU A 37 23.14 -16.35 -98.55
CA LEU A 37 23.90 -16.16 -97.30
C LEU A 37 23.86 -14.70 -96.83
N HIS A 38 23.99 -13.74 -97.74
CA HIS A 38 23.90 -12.32 -97.41
C HIS A 38 22.50 -11.94 -96.90
N ASN A 39 21.44 -12.42 -97.56
CA ASN A 39 20.08 -12.23 -97.10
C ASN A 39 19.86 -12.84 -95.71
N ARG A 40 20.41 -14.03 -95.45
CA ARG A 40 20.33 -14.68 -94.14
C ARG A 40 21.10 -13.93 -93.06
N GLN A 41 22.25 -13.35 -93.40
CA GLN A 41 23.02 -12.48 -92.52
C GLN A 41 22.22 -11.22 -92.13
N LEU A 42 21.54 -10.60 -93.10
CA LEU A 42 20.68 -9.43 -92.84
C LEU A 42 19.54 -9.76 -91.88
N VAL A 43 18.89 -10.91 -92.08
CA VAL A 43 17.84 -11.42 -91.17
C VAL A 43 18.40 -11.63 -89.76
N LEU A 44 19.50 -12.37 -89.63
CA LEU A 44 20.15 -12.63 -88.34
C LEU A 44 20.54 -11.34 -87.61
N LYS A 45 21.06 -10.34 -88.33
CA LYS A 45 21.43 -9.04 -87.76
C LYS A 45 20.20 -8.33 -87.19
N ASN A 46 19.08 -8.34 -87.90
CA ASN A 46 17.83 -7.74 -87.44
C ASN A 46 17.26 -8.49 -86.23
N ASP A 47 17.29 -9.82 -86.24
CA ASP A 47 16.87 -10.65 -85.10
C ASP A 47 17.72 -10.36 -83.85
N LEU A 48 19.03 -10.19 -84.02
CA LEU A 48 19.94 -9.89 -82.91
C LEU A 48 19.68 -8.51 -82.31
N ILE A 49 19.36 -7.51 -83.15
CA ILE A 49 18.92 -6.17 -82.68
C ILE A 49 17.58 -6.26 -81.94
N ASN A 50 16.62 -7.02 -82.48
CA ASN A 50 15.33 -7.24 -81.83
C ASN A 50 15.48 -7.92 -80.47
N HIS A 51 16.29 -8.98 -80.39
CA HIS A 51 16.55 -9.68 -79.13
C HIS A 51 17.28 -8.82 -78.11
N LYS A 52 18.24 -7.99 -78.54
CA LYS A 52 18.88 -7.02 -77.64
C LYS A 52 17.86 -6.05 -77.05
N THR A 53 16.98 -5.50 -77.90
CA THR A 53 15.95 -4.57 -77.47
C THR A 53 14.96 -5.22 -76.49
N GLN A 54 14.60 -6.49 -76.71
CA GLN A 54 13.80 -7.29 -75.77
C GLN A 54 14.54 -7.53 -74.46
N MET A 55 15.83 -7.86 -74.48
CA MET A 55 16.64 -8.05 -73.27
C MET A 55 16.75 -6.75 -72.45
N ASP A 56 17.02 -5.62 -73.09
CA ASP A 56 17.10 -4.33 -72.41
C ASP A 56 15.75 -3.99 -71.73
N ALA A 57 14.62 -4.21 -72.42
CA ALA A 57 13.29 -4.04 -71.84
C ALA A 57 13.03 -4.98 -70.64
N ILE A 58 13.51 -6.23 -70.68
CA ILE A 58 13.42 -7.17 -69.57
C ILE A 58 14.27 -6.70 -68.38
N ILE A 59 15.49 -6.20 -68.63
CA ILE A 59 16.38 -5.68 -67.58
C ILE A 59 15.75 -4.49 -66.88
N ASP A 60 15.20 -3.53 -67.63
CA ASP A 60 14.55 -2.35 -67.05
C ASP A 60 13.30 -2.72 -66.26
N LYS A 61 12.51 -3.69 -66.76
CA LYS A 61 11.36 -4.23 -66.01
C LYS A 61 11.78 -4.92 -64.71
N ASN A 62 12.87 -5.68 -64.72
CA ASN A 62 13.40 -6.33 -63.51
C ASN A 62 13.92 -5.32 -62.49
N ARG A 63 14.57 -4.23 -62.93
CA ARG A 63 14.98 -3.14 -62.04
C ARG A 63 13.77 -2.50 -61.35
N SER A 64 12.74 -2.18 -62.13
CA SER A 64 11.47 -1.64 -61.61
C SER A 64 10.83 -2.59 -60.58
N PHE A 65 10.78 -3.89 -60.87
CA PHE A 65 10.26 -4.88 -59.92
C PHE A 65 11.07 -4.98 -58.63
N HIS A 66 12.39 -4.87 -58.69
CA HIS A 66 13.26 -4.89 -57.51
C HIS A 66 13.03 -3.69 -56.60
N ASP A 67 12.88 -2.50 -57.20
CA ASP A 67 12.60 -1.27 -56.45
C ASP A 67 11.21 -1.32 -55.80
N ASP A 68 10.20 -1.82 -56.52
CA ASP A 68 8.86 -2.06 -55.98
C ASP A 68 8.88 -3.09 -54.84
N PHE A 69 9.66 -4.17 -54.96
CA PHE A 69 9.81 -5.17 -53.92
C PHE A 69 10.40 -4.58 -52.63
N LYS A 70 11.48 -3.81 -52.73
CA LYS A 70 12.09 -3.13 -51.57
C LYS A 70 11.12 -2.15 -50.90
N LYS A 71 10.35 -1.41 -51.70
CA LYS A 71 9.32 -0.51 -51.17
C LYS A 71 8.25 -1.29 -50.40
N LYS A 72 7.77 -2.40 -50.96
CA LYS A 72 6.79 -3.28 -50.30
C LYS A 72 7.33 -3.92 -49.02
N GLU A 73 8.60 -4.28 -49.00
CA GLU A 73 9.29 -4.80 -47.81
C GLU A 73 9.32 -3.77 -46.68
N ALA A 74 9.67 -2.51 -46.97
CA ALA A 74 9.64 -1.43 -46.00
C ALA A 74 8.20 -1.10 -45.51
N GLU A 75 7.22 -1.14 -46.40
CA GLU A 75 5.79 -0.99 -46.05
C GLU A 75 5.33 -2.10 -45.11
N LEU A 76 5.73 -3.35 -45.37
CA LEU A 76 5.40 -4.51 -44.55
C LEU A 76 5.98 -4.39 -43.13
N GLU A 77 7.24 -3.96 -43.01
CA GLU A 77 7.88 -3.77 -41.71
C GLU A 77 7.19 -2.67 -40.89
N THR A 78 6.84 -1.56 -41.55
CA THR A 78 6.04 -0.50 -40.92
C THR A 78 4.67 -1.02 -40.46
N ALA A 79 4.00 -1.84 -41.27
CA ALA A 79 2.72 -2.43 -40.92
C ALA A 79 2.82 -3.37 -39.71
N ARG A 80 3.90 -4.17 -39.62
CA ARG A 80 4.18 -5.04 -38.46
C ARG A 80 4.37 -4.24 -37.18
N GLN A 81 5.14 -3.15 -37.23
CA GLN A 81 5.34 -2.26 -36.09
C GLN A 81 4.02 -1.61 -35.63
N ARG A 82 3.20 -1.12 -36.56
CA ARG A 82 1.86 -0.57 -36.23
C ARG A 82 0.98 -1.62 -35.57
N LEU A 83 0.94 -2.83 -36.11
CA LEU A 83 0.14 -3.92 -35.55
C LEU A 83 0.56 -4.24 -34.11
N PHE A 84 1.86 -4.32 -33.85
CA PHE A 84 2.41 -4.52 -32.50
C PHE A 84 1.98 -3.41 -31.53
N ILE A 85 2.05 -2.14 -31.96
CA ILE A 85 1.61 -0.99 -31.16
C ILE A 85 0.11 -1.11 -30.85
N PHE A 86 -0.74 -1.38 -31.85
CA PHE A 86 -2.19 -1.49 -31.64
C PHE A 86 -2.56 -2.65 -30.71
N GLN A 87 -1.93 -3.81 -30.85
CA GLN A 87 -2.15 -4.95 -29.96
C GLN A 87 -1.76 -4.60 -28.51
N THR A 88 -0.60 -3.97 -28.32
CA THR A 88 -0.14 -3.56 -26.99
C THR A 88 -1.05 -2.50 -26.36
N LEU A 89 -1.55 -1.54 -27.15
CA LEU A 89 -2.52 -0.54 -26.68
C LEU A 89 -3.86 -1.17 -26.28
N ALA A 90 -4.33 -2.16 -27.04
CA ALA A 90 -5.56 -2.88 -26.72
C ALA A 90 -5.44 -3.63 -25.37
N GLU A 91 -4.30 -4.29 -25.14
CA GLU A 91 -4.00 -4.94 -23.85
C GLU A 91 -3.93 -3.95 -22.70
N ILE A 92 -3.25 -2.81 -22.89
CA ILE A 92 -3.19 -1.73 -21.88
C ILE A 92 -4.61 -1.25 -21.53
N ASN A 93 -5.47 -1.04 -22.54
CA ASN A 93 -6.84 -0.60 -22.30
C ASN A 93 -7.67 -1.65 -21.55
N SER A 94 -7.49 -2.94 -21.88
CA SER A 94 -8.11 -4.04 -21.15
C SER A 94 -7.67 -4.08 -19.68
N LEU A 95 -6.36 -4.04 -19.43
CA LEU A 95 -5.79 -4.02 -18.07
C LEU A 95 -6.26 -2.80 -17.27
N LYS A 96 -6.27 -1.61 -17.88
CA LYS A 96 -6.77 -0.38 -17.26
C LYS A 96 -8.22 -0.55 -16.80
N ASN A 97 -9.08 -1.12 -17.64
CA ASN A 97 -10.48 -1.31 -17.29
C ASN A 97 -10.65 -2.36 -16.18
N GLU A 98 -9.87 -3.43 -16.22
CA GLU A 98 -9.87 -4.46 -15.18
C GLU A 98 -9.41 -3.88 -13.82
N ILE A 99 -8.32 -3.11 -13.81
CA ILE A 99 -7.83 -2.41 -12.62
C ILE A 99 -8.94 -1.51 -12.07
N LYS A 100 -9.55 -0.67 -12.92
CA LYS A 100 -10.63 0.24 -12.51
C LYS A 100 -11.85 -0.46 -11.91
N GLN A 101 -12.22 -1.62 -12.44
CA GLN A 101 -13.35 -2.40 -11.93
C GLN A 101 -13.01 -3.15 -10.64
N ASN A 102 -11.76 -3.59 -10.47
CA ASN A 102 -11.38 -4.51 -9.41
C ASN A 102 -10.76 -3.85 -8.19
N TYR A 103 -10.12 -2.68 -8.29
CA TYR A 103 -9.43 -2.09 -7.13
C TYR A 103 -10.38 -1.80 -5.96
N GLN A 104 -11.68 -1.58 -6.25
CA GLN A 104 -12.74 -1.36 -5.26
C GLN A 104 -13.33 -2.65 -4.66
N ARG A 105 -13.13 -3.81 -5.30
CA ARG A 105 -13.84 -5.07 -4.96
C ARG A 105 -12.91 -6.20 -4.55
N LYS A 106 -11.68 -6.27 -5.10
CA LYS A 106 -10.72 -7.35 -4.89
C LYS A 106 -9.30 -6.80 -4.78
N ILE A 107 -8.78 -6.77 -3.55
CA ILE A 107 -7.43 -6.25 -3.27
C ILE A 107 -6.33 -7.18 -3.80
N SER A 108 -6.54 -8.50 -3.80
CA SER A 108 -5.48 -9.50 -4.01
C SER A 108 -4.93 -9.60 -5.43
N SER A 109 -5.65 -9.13 -6.46
CA SER A 109 -5.20 -9.21 -7.86
C SER A 109 -4.70 -7.88 -8.43
N ILE A 110 -4.80 -6.78 -7.67
CA ILE A 110 -4.55 -5.45 -8.21
C ILE A 110 -3.07 -5.22 -8.52
N VAL A 111 -2.19 -5.71 -7.63
CA VAL A 111 -0.73 -5.55 -7.77
C VAL A 111 -0.21 -6.26 -9.01
N GLU A 112 -0.69 -7.47 -9.28
CA GLU A 112 -0.29 -8.24 -10.46
C GLU A 112 -0.71 -7.54 -11.75
N ASN A 113 -1.94 -7.03 -11.81
CA ASN A 113 -2.43 -6.27 -12.96
C ASN A 113 -1.67 -4.95 -13.14
N MET A 114 -1.30 -4.28 -12.04
CA MET A 114 -0.46 -3.07 -12.08
C MET A 114 0.95 -3.37 -12.60
N LYS A 115 1.57 -4.48 -12.20
CA LYS A 115 2.88 -4.91 -12.74
C LYS A 115 2.81 -5.19 -14.24
N LYS A 116 1.78 -5.91 -14.70
CA LYS A 116 1.55 -6.15 -16.15
C LYS A 116 1.33 -4.84 -16.90
N LEU A 117 0.56 -3.92 -16.33
CA LEU A 117 0.33 -2.59 -16.91
C LEU A 117 1.65 -1.81 -17.01
N TYR A 118 2.50 -1.85 -15.98
CA TYR A 118 3.81 -1.20 -15.98
C TYR A 118 4.68 -1.72 -17.13
N GLU A 119 4.83 -3.05 -17.26
CA GLU A 119 5.63 -3.66 -18.32
C GLU A 119 5.16 -3.26 -19.72
N LYS A 120 3.84 -3.23 -19.94
CA LYS A 120 3.25 -2.89 -21.26
C LYS A 120 3.36 -1.40 -21.55
N THR A 121 3.13 -0.54 -20.57
CA THR A 121 3.27 0.91 -20.72
C THR A 121 4.72 1.31 -20.95
N GLN A 122 5.70 0.65 -20.31
CA GLN A 122 7.12 0.87 -20.59
C GLN A 122 7.50 0.57 -22.05
N LYS A 123 7.00 -0.53 -22.62
CA LYS A 123 7.27 -0.91 -24.03
C LYS A 123 6.85 0.17 -25.03
N LEU A 124 5.82 0.96 -24.70
CA LEU A 124 5.33 2.06 -25.51
C LEU A 124 5.69 3.44 -24.96
N THR A 125 6.56 3.53 -23.95
CA THR A 125 6.95 4.78 -23.27
C THR A 125 5.76 5.60 -22.71
N LEU A 126 4.69 4.93 -22.29
CA LEU A 126 3.46 5.52 -21.75
C LEU A 126 3.48 5.69 -20.21
N ASN A 127 4.61 6.13 -19.67
CA ASN A 127 4.83 6.20 -18.21
C ASN A 127 3.80 7.10 -17.50
N ASN A 128 3.35 8.18 -18.14
CA ASN A 128 2.35 9.08 -17.57
C ASN A 128 1.00 8.38 -17.33
N LEU A 129 0.59 7.49 -18.23
CA LEU A 129 -0.66 6.73 -18.08
C LEU A 129 -0.57 5.76 -16.90
N TYR A 130 0.56 5.07 -16.77
CA TYR A 130 0.80 4.20 -15.62
C TYR A 130 0.77 4.99 -14.31
N ASN A 131 1.49 6.11 -14.25
CA ASN A 131 1.55 6.96 -13.05
C ASN A 131 0.16 7.50 -12.67
N GLU A 132 -0.64 7.93 -13.65
CA GLU A 132 -2.02 8.40 -13.39
C GLU A 132 -2.88 7.30 -12.74
N ILE A 133 -2.81 6.07 -13.28
CA ILE A 133 -3.57 4.93 -12.75
C ILE A 133 -3.03 4.49 -11.38
N PHE A 134 -1.72 4.50 -11.20
CA PHE A 134 -1.07 4.19 -9.93
C PHE A 134 -1.54 5.15 -8.84
N THR A 135 -1.47 6.45 -9.09
CA THR A 135 -1.91 7.49 -8.14
C THR A 135 -3.40 7.40 -7.83
N GLN A 136 -4.24 7.05 -8.82
CA GLN A 136 -5.67 6.81 -8.59
C GLN A 136 -5.90 5.64 -7.61
N CYS A 137 -5.20 4.52 -7.80
CA CYS A 137 -5.31 3.36 -6.92
C CYS A 137 -4.76 3.67 -5.51
N GLN A 138 -3.59 4.30 -5.44
CA GLN A 138 -2.97 4.71 -4.18
C GLN A 138 -3.90 5.63 -3.38
N SER A 139 -4.47 6.65 -4.04
CA SER A 139 -5.40 7.59 -3.40
C SER A 139 -6.67 6.91 -2.91
N PHE A 140 -7.21 5.96 -3.68
CA PHE A 140 -8.38 5.19 -3.25
C PHE A 140 -8.09 4.40 -1.97
N TYR A 141 -7.01 3.63 -1.94
CA TYR A 141 -6.66 2.83 -0.77
C TYR A 141 -6.32 3.70 0.45
N LYS A 142 -5.61 4.82 0.23
CA LYS A 142 -5.34 5.80 1.28
C LYS A 142 -6.61 6.34 1.94
N ASN A 143 -7.67 6.57 1.15
CA ASN A 143 -8.95 7.04 1.66
C ASN A 143 -9.86 5.94 2.24
N ASN A 144 -9.52 4.66 2.06
CA ASN A 144 -10.35 3.51 2.45
C ASN A 144 -9.55 2.47 3.25
N MET A 145 -8.76 2.93 4.24
CA MET A 145 -7.89 2.06 5.03
C MET A 145 -8.65 0.99 5.84
N ASN A 146 -9.92 1.24 6.16
CA ASN A 146 -10.79 0.30 6.85
C ASN A 146 -10.94 -1.05 6.12
N ILE A 147 -10.84 -1.06 4.78
CA ILE A 147 -10.93 -2.30 3.98
C ILE A 147 -9.78 -3.26 4.33
N PHE A 148 -8.65 -2.76 4.83
CA PHE A 148 -7.52 -3.62 5.15
C PHE A 148 -7.76 -4.51 6.37
N ILE A 149 -8.54 -4.03 7.35
CA ILE A 149 -8.85 -4.76 8.59
C ILE A 149 -10.33 -5.06 8.78
N ASN A 150 -11.19 -4.77 7.78
CA ASN A 150 -12.64 -4.99 7.83
C ASN A 150 -13.25 -4.56 9.19
N SER A 151 -12.93 -3.34 9.61
CA SER A 151 -13.26 -2.84 10.95
C SER A 151 -14.64 -2.21 11.02
N ASN A 152 -15.31 -2.40 12.16
CA ASN A 152 -16.50 -1.67 12.59
C ASN A 152 -16.36 -1.24 14.05
N GLU A 153 -17.41 -0.78 14.71
CA GLU A 153 -17.30 -0.27 16.08
C GLU A 153 -17.05 -1.35 17.14
N SER A 154 -17.28 -2.64 16.87
CA SER A 154 -17.17 -3.72 17.87
C SER A 154 -16.25 -4.86 17.44
N SER A 155 -15.76 -4.84 16.22
CA SER A 155 -14.91 -5.90 15.68
C SER A 155 -14.00 -5.41 14.56
N PHE A 156 -12.87 -6.09 14.40
CA PHE A 156 -11.99 -5.98 13.24
C PHE A 156 -11.37 -7.35 12.94
N SER A 157 -10.89 -7.54 11.72
CA SER A 157 -10.38 -8.83 11.23
C SER A 157 -9.10 -8.69 10.40
N PHE A 158 -8.14 -9.54 10.70
CA PHE A 158 -6.92 -9.76 9.93
C PHE A 158 -7.10 -10.80 8.82
N ASN A 159 -8.34 -11.22 8.52
CA ASN A 159 -8.58 -12.20 7.47
C ASN A 159 -8.12 -11.65 6.10
N GLY A 160 -7.29 -12.43 5.41
CA GLY A 160 -6.63 -12.05 4.16
C GLY A 160 -5.64 -10.88 4.29
N PHE A 161 -5.12 -10.61 5.49
CA PHE A 161 -4.20 -9.49 5.70
C PHE A 161 -2.87 -9.68 4.96
N THR A 162 -2.42 -10.92 4.76
CA THR A 162 -1.17 -11.20 4.02
C THR A 162 -1.23 -10.71 2.57
N GLU A 163 -2.32 -10.98 1.85
CA GLU A 163 -2.51 -10.50 0.48
C GLU A 163 -2.67 -8.98 0.44
N LYS A 164 -3.38 -8.44 1.43
CA LYS A 164 -3.59 -7.01 1.62
C LYS A 164 -2.29 -6.26 1.91
N LEU A 165 -1.36 -6.89 2.64
CA LEU A 165 -0.05 -6.33 2.96
C LEU A 165 0.79 -6.11 1.71
N ILE A 166 0.70 -7.01 0.71
CA ILE A 166 1.36 -6.84 -0.59
C ILE A 166 0.87 -5.58 -1.28
N THR A 167 -0.44 -5.29 -1.21
CA THR A 167 -1.02 -4.05 -1.76
C THR A 167 -0.54 -2.81 -1.00
N LEU A 168 -0.52 -2.85 0.33
CA LEU A 168 0.01 -1.74 1.14
C LEU A 168 1.49 -1.46 0.82
N GLN A 169 2.30 -2.51 0.66
CA GLN A 169 3.71 -2.39 0.27
C GLN A 169 3.85 -1.81 -1.14
N TYR A 170 3.10 -2.32 -2.12
CA TYR A 170 3.20 -1.89 -3.52
C TYR A 170 2.84 -0.42 -3.72
N PHE A 171 1.86 0.08 -2.98
CA PHE A 171 1.42 1.47 -3.05
C PHE A 171 2.08 2.37 -2.00
N GLU A 172 3.07 1.88 -1.25
CA GLU A 172 3.80 2.65 -0.23
C GLU A 172 2.87 3.24 0.85
N LEU A 173 1.87 2.46 1.30
CA LEU A 173 0.83 2.89 2.26
C LEU A 173 0.98 2.29 3.66
N LEU A 174 2.14 1.71 3.98
CA LEU A 174 2.35 1.02 5.25
C LEU A 174 2.24 1.95 6.46
N ASP A 175 2.83 3.14 6.37
CA ASP A 175 2.86 4.08 7.48
C ASP A 175 1.48 4.71 7.70
N GLU A 176 0.78 5.10 6.63
CA GLU A 176 -0.61 5.56 6.75
C GLU A 176 -1.54 4.47 7.29
N PHE A 177 -1.30 3.20 6.93
CA PHE A 177 -2.08 2.11 7.50
C PHE A 177 -1.81 1.93 8.99
N LYS A 178 -0.54 2.02 9.45
CA LYS A 178 -0.20 1.95 10.87
C LYS A 178 -0.87 3.08 11.66
N GLU A 179 -0.77 4.31 11.15
CA GLU A 179 -1.41 5.47 11.75
C GLU A 179 -2.93 5.28 11.84
N TYR A 180 -3.56 4.84 10.74
CA TYR A 180 -4.98 4.52 10.72
C TYR A 180 -5.35 3.44 11.75
N PHE A 181 -4.61 2.33 11.77
CA PHE A 181 -4.86 1.19 12.63
C PHE A 181 -4.82 1.61 14.11
N TRP A 182 -3.76 2.29 14.54
CA TRP A 182 -3.64 2.71 15.94
C TRP A 182 -4.63 3.79 16.32
N ASN A 183 -4.95 4.72 15.41
CA ASN A 183 -6.02 5.69 15.63
C ASN A 183 -7.38 4.98 15.82
N TYR A 184 -7.69 3.99 14.99
CA TYR A 184 -8.91 3.19 15.12
C TYR A 184 -8.93 2.42 16.46
N ILE A 185 -7.84 1.73 16.80
CA ILE A 185 -7.74 0.99 18.06
C ILE A 185 -7.93 1.92 19.27
N ASN A 186 -7.19 3.03 19.33
CA ASN A 186 -7.23 3.94 20.48
C ASN A 186 -8.54 4.73 20.59
N LYS A 187 -9.06 5.28 19.48
CA LYS A 187 -10.23 6.18 19.52
C LYS A 187 -11.56 5.46 19.51
N ILE A 188 -11.61 4.24 18.97
CA ILE A 188 -12.87 3.48 18.83
C ILE A 188 -12.85 2.28 19.76
N PHE A 189 -11.85 1.40 19.63
CA PHE A 189 -11.86 0.12 20.33
C PHE A 189 -11.59 0.26 21.84
N VAL A 190 -10.55 0.99 22.23
CA VAL A 190 -10.19 1.22 23.64
C VAL A 190 -11.27 2.04 24.34
N VAL A 191 -11.79 3.09 23.72
CA VAL A 191 -12.90 3.89 24.26
C VAL A 191 -14.15 3.03 24.48
N LYS A 192 -14.44 2.08 23.59
CA LYS A 192 -15.59 1.18 23.78
C LYS A 192 -15.38 0.21 24.95
N ILE A 193 -14.15 -0.28 25.13
CA ILE A 193 -13.80 -1.11 26.30
C ILE A 193 -13.98 -0.32 27.60
N SER A 194 -13.74 1.00 27.63
CA SER A 194 -13.87 1.81 28.84
C SER A 194 -15.32 2.12 29.24
N GLN A 195 -16.29 1.94 28.33
CA GLN A 195 -17.69 2.32 28.57
C GLN A 195 -18.51 1.26 29.33
N SER A 196 -18.13 -0.01 29.22
CA SER A 196 -18.88 -1.11 29.81
C SER A 196 -17.99 -2.30 30.06
N LYS A 197 -18.40 -3.19 30.96
CA LYS A 197 -17.70 -4.46 31.16
C LYS A 197 -17.72 -5.27 29.87
N CYS A 198 -16.54 -5.61 29.37
CA CYS A 198 -16.37 -6.22 28.05
C CYS A 198 -15.50 -7.48 28.13
N THR A 199 -15.79 -8.42 27.24
CA THR A 199 -14.89 -9.55 26.97
C THR A 199 -14.37 -9.48 25.54
N ILE A 200 -13.08 -9.75 25.36
CA ILE A 200 -12.45 -9.86 24.05
C ILE A 200 -12.41 -11.33 23.65
N SER A 201 -13.04 -11.63 22.51
CA SER A 201 -12.96 -12.91 21.82
C SER A 201 -12.10 -12.78 20.56
N PHE A 202 -11.22 -13.76 20.33
CA PHE A 202 -10.43 -13.88 19.10
C PHE A 202 -10.76 -15.22 18.43
N HIS A 203 -11.33 -15.17 17.23
CA HIS A 203 -11.73 -16.36 16.47
C HIS A 203 -11.64 -16.06 14.97
N ASN A 204 -11.14 -17.00 14.16
CA ASN A 204 -10.97 -16.85 12.70
C ASN A 204 -10.30 -15.53 12.29
N ASP A 205 -9.21 -15.17 12.98
CA ASP A 205 -8.48 -13.91 12.75
C ASP A 205 -9.32 -12.64 12.93
N ALA A 206 -10.47 -12.74 13.58
CA ALA A 206 -11.31 -11.61 13.97
C ALA A 206 -11.27 -11.40 15.48
N ILE A 207 -11.16 -10.13 15.88
CA ILE A 207 -11.25 -9.67 17.25
C ILE A 207 -12.62 -9.02 17.40
N THR A 208 -13.38 -9.44 18.41
CA THR A 208 -14.70 -8.89 18.74
C THR A 208 -14.79 -8.53 20.21
N ILE A 209 -15.38 -7.36 20.50
CA ILE A 209 -15.77 -6.92 21.83
C ILE A 209 -17.21 -7.36 22.08
N ASN A 210 -17.41 -8.16 23.12
CA ASN A 210 -18.74 -8.50 23.62
C ASN A 210 -18.98 -7.75 24.94
N SER A 211 -19.83 -6.74 24.89
CA SER A 211 -20.21 -5.91 26.04
C SER A 211 -21.32 -6.59 26.87
N GLU A 212 -21.19 -6.57 28.18
CA GLU A 212 -22.23 -7.00 29.11
C GLU A 212 -23.28 -5.89 29.30
N PRO A 213 -24.59 -6.16 29.11
CA PRO A 213 -25.61 -5.16 29.37
C PRO A 213 -25.62 -4.82 30.87
N ASN A 214 -25.40 -3.54 31.19
CA ASN A 214 -25.40 -2.93 32.53
C ASN A 214 -24.15 -3.17 33.42
N GLY A 215 -23.06 -3.70 32.87
CA GLY A 215 -21.81 -3.84 33.64
C GLY A 215 -21.01 -2.54 33.66
N THR A 216 -20.79 -1.94 34.84
CA THR A 216 -19.76 -0.91 35.03
C THR A 216 -18.38 -1.57 35.06
N ILE A 217 -17.44 -1.05 34.28
CA ILE A 217 -16.06 -1.57 34.24
C ILE A 217 -15.20 -0.84 35.28
N THR A 218 -14.44 -1.60 36.06
CA THR A 218 -13.47 -1.04 37.00
C THR A 218 -12.13 -0.74 36.32
N SER A 219 -11.32 0.12 36.93
CA SER A 219 -9.99 0.47 36.38
C SER A 219 -9.09 -0.76 36.15
N PRO A 220 -8.94 -1.72 37.09
CA PRO A 220 -8.13 -2.92 36.85
C PRO A 220 -8.69 -3.83 35.75
N GLU A 221 -10.02 -3.98 35.66
CA GLU A 221 -10.66 -4.80 34.62
C GLU A 221 -10.44 -4.20 33.22
N PHE A 222 -10.53 -2.87 33.12
CA PHE A 222 -10.25 -2.15 31.89
C PHE A 222 -8.79 -2.35 31.45
N ILE A 223 -7.81 -2.12 32.34
CA ILE A 223 -6.39 -2.29 32.03
C ILE A 223 -6.08 -3.73 31.62
N ASN A 224 -6.63 -4.73 32.33
CA ASN A 224 -6.47 -6.13 31.97
C ASN A 224 -7.05 -6.46 30.58
N THR A 225 -8.22 -5.89 30.26
CA THR A 225 -8.87 -6.10 28.95
C THR A 225 -8.04 -5.47 27.83
N SER A 226 -7.55 -4.25 28.02
CA SER A 226 -6.65 -3.56 27.08
C SER A 226 -5.32 -4.30 26.93
N THR A 227 -4.74 -4.81 28.02
CA THR A 227 -3.53 -5.66 28.00
C THR A 227 -3.76 -6.92 27.16
N LYS A 228 -4.92 -7.58 27.32
CA LYS A 228 -5.29 -8.75 26.50
C LYS A 228 -5.43 -8.37 25.02
N LEU A 229 -6.03 -7.23 24.70
CA LEU A 229 -6.13 -6.73 23.32
C LEU A 229 -4.73 -6.57 22.70
N LEU A 230 -3.84 -5.84 23.39
CA LEU A 230 -2.49 -5.57 22.92
C LEU A 230 -1.71 -6.86 22.68
N LYS A 231 -1.82 -7.83 23.61
CA LYS A 231 -1.17 -9.13 23.48
C LYS A 231 -1.61 -9.89 22.22
N ILE A 232 -2.91 -9.89 21.91
CA ILE A 232 -3.44 -10.54 20.70
C ILE A 232 -2.90 -9.81 19.46
N ILE A 233 -2.91 -8.47 19.46
CA ILE A 233 -2.40 -7.65 18.34
C ILE A 233 -0.92 -7.92 18.08
N ILE A 234 -0.07 -7.87 19.11
CA ILE A 234 1.37 -8.14 19.02
C ILE A 234 1.62 -9.55 18.46
N GLN A 235 0.93 -10.55 19.01
CA GLN A 235 1.07 -11.92 18.55
C GLN A 235 0.68 -12.04 17.06
N LYS A 236 -0.45 -11.45 16.67
CA LYS A 236 -0.95 -11.60 15.30
C LYS A 236 -0.07 -10.87 14.29
N PHE A 237 0.39 -9.66 14.60
CA PHE A 237 1.33 -8.96 13.72
C PHE A 237 2.68 -9.67 13.62
N LYS A 238 3.16 -10.30 14.69
CA LYS A 238 4.35 -11.16 14.65
C LYS A 238 4.15 -12.36 13.72
N GLU A 239 3.00 -13.04 13.78
CA GLU A 239 2.65 -14.14 12.86
C GLU A 239 2.62 -13.66 11.39
N LEU A 240 2.08 -12.46 11.17
CA LEU A 240 1.98 -11.84 9.85
C LEU A 240 3.30 -11.21 9.36
N LYS A 241 4.38 -11.30 10.14
CA LYS A 241 5.68 -10.65 9.87
C LYS A 241 5.54 -9.14 9.63
N PHE A 242 4.62 -8.51 10.34
CA PHE A 242 4.39 -7.08 10.30
C PHE A 242 5.03 -6.44 11.52
N GLU A 243 6.03 -5.58 11.30
CA GLU A 243 6.76 -4.94 12.39
C GLU A 243 5.98 -3.76 12.96
N LEU A 244 5.70 -3.84 14.26
CA LEU A 244 5.26 -2.72 15.09
C LEU A 244 6.48 -2.05 15.69
N ASN A 245 6.48 -0.72 15.70
CA ASN A 245 7.54 0.02 16.37
C ASN A 245 7.24 0.09 17.88
N ASP A 246 8.28 0.30 18.69
CA ASP A 246 8.12 0.32 20.16
C ASP A 246 7.29 1.54 20.61
N LYS A 247 7.42 2.68 19.91
CA LYS A 247 6.67 3.92 20.21
C LYS A 247 5.15 3.75 20.13
N ASP A 248 4.63 3.01 19.15
CA ASP A 248 3.20 2.75 18.98
C ASP A 248 2.65 1.93 20.16
N LEU A 249 3.45 0.98 20.64
CA LEU A 249 3.11 0.16 21.80
C LEU A 249 3.13 1.01 23.08
N GLU A 250 4.10 1.91 23.20
CA GLU A 250 4.19 2.87 24.30
C GLU A 250 2.98 3.81 24.31
N ASP A 251 2.64 4.42 23.17
CA ASP A 251 1.51 5.33 23.02
C ASP A 251 0.17 4.64 23.33
N TYR A 252 -0.02 3.40 22.89
CA TYR A 252 -1.19 2.59 23.25
C TYR A 252 -1.28 2.35 24.77
N ALA A 253 -0.15 1.99 25.39
CA ALA A 253 -0.10 1.72 26.82
C ALA A 253 -0.35 2.99 27.63
N HIS A 254 0.24 4.13 27.26
CA HIS A 254 -0.02 5.42 27.88
C HIS A 254 -1.49 5.82 27.79
N ASN A 255 -2.09 5.75 26.60
CA ASN A 255 -3.51 6.07 26.40
C ASN A 255 -4.42 5.15 27.24
N SER A 256 -4.10 3.86 27.29
CA SER A 256 -4.83 2.91 28.13
C SER A 256 -4.66 3.25 29.62
N MET A 257 -3.46 3.53 30.09
CA MET A 257 -3.25 3.94 31.48
C MET A 257 -4.02 5.23 31.82
N GLU A 258 -3.96 6.25 30.96
CA GLU A 258 -4.69 7.51 31.13
C GLU A 258 -6.20 7.27 31.28
N ILE A 259 -6.81 6.51 30.36
CA ILE A 259 -8.23 6.16 30.44
C ILE A 259 -8.50 5.36 31.73
N GLY A 260 -7.67 4.37 32.06
CA GLY A 260 -7.81 3.57 33.28
C GLY A 260 -7.78 4.41 34.56
N LEU A 261 -6.97 5.47 34.61
CA LEU A 261 -6.87 6.38 35.76
C LEU A 261 -8.17 7.19 35.98
N THR A 262 -8.93 7.43 34.92
CA THR A 262 -10.24 8.12 35.00
C THR A 262 -11.38 7.23 35.49
N LEU A 263 -11.21 5.90 35.41
CA LEU A 263 -12.20 4.94 35.85
C LEU A 263 -12.13 4.72 37.37
N PHE A 264 -13.31 4.48 37.97
CA PHE A 264 -13.44 4.26 39.41
C PHE A 264 -13.58 2.77 39.76
N GLY A 265 -13.21 2.43 40.99
CA GLY A 265 -13.35 1.07 41.54
C GLY A 265 -12.17 0.13 41.24
N GLY A 266 -12.05 -0.91 42.08
CA GLY A 266 -10.95 -1.88 42.05
C GLY A 266 -9.98 -1.73 43.21
N LYS A 267 -9.21 -2.78 43.51
CA LYS A 267 -8.17 -2.74 44.55
C LYS A 267 -6.87 -2.12 43.99
N PRO A 268 -6.17 -1.25 44.73
CA PRO A 268 -4.90 -0.63 44.29
C PRO A 268 -3.87 -1.66 43.81
N ASP A 269 -3.71 -2.77 44.54
CA ASP A 269 -2.75 -3.83 44.19
C ASP A 269 -3.08 -4.50 42.85
N ALA A 270 -4.37 -4.71 42.57
CA ALA A 270 -4.84 -5.29 41.32
C ALA A 270 -4.60 -4.33 40.15
N LEU A 271 -4.70 -3.01 40.37
CA LEU A 271 -4.39 -2.00 39.37
C LEU A 271 -2.90 -1.97 39.05
N ASN A 272 -2.04 -1.96 40.07
CA ASN A 272 -0.59 -1.99 39.89
C ASN A 272 -0.13 -3.27 39.17
N GLN A 273 -0.71 -4.42 39.50
CA GLN A 273 -0.41 -5.67 38.80
C GLN A 273 -0.83 -5.61 37.32
N ALA A 274 -2.06 -5.18 37.03
CA ALA A 274 -2.58 -5.07 35.67
C ALA A 274 -1.72 -4.11 34.82
N THR A 275 -1.32 -2.99 35.43
CA THR A 275 -0.47 -1.98 34.78
C THR A 275 0.93 -2.52 34.51
N SER A 276 1.53 -3.26 35.45
CA SER A 276 2.85 -3.84 35.27
C SER A 276 2.91 -4.81 34.09
N GLU A 277 1.85 -5.61 33.89
CA GLU A 277 1.72 -6.48 32.73
C GLU A 277 1.63 -5.68 31.41
N LEU A 278 0.89 -4.58 31.39
CA LEU A 278 0.80 -3.68 30.24
C LEU A 278 2.15 -3.01 29.92
N CYS A 279 2.82 -2.44 30.92
CA CYS A 279 4.15 -1.83 30.78
C CYS A 279 5.16 -2.85 30.24
N LYS A 280 5.14 -4.08 30.74
CA LYS A 280 6.02 -5.16 30.25
C LYS A 280 5.77 -5.50 28.79
N LEU A 281 4.52 -5.53 28.33
CA LEU A 281 4.19 -5.78 26.93
C LEU A 281 4.60 -4.62 26.02
N ALA A 282 4.45 -3.38 26.50
CA ALA A 282 4.83 -2.16 25.79
C ALA A 282 6.30 -1.77 25.94
N LYS A 283 7.09 -2.54 26.70
CA LYS A 283 8.50 -2.29 27.02
C LYS A 283 8.76 -0.94 27.73
N ILE A 284 7.77 -0.43 28.46
CA ILE A 284 7.92 0.77 29.30
C ILE A 284 8.46 0.35 30.68
N GLU A 285 9.22 1.24 31.33
CA GLU A 285 9.57 1.08 32.74
C GLU A 285 8.32 0.90 33.60
N ASN A 286 8.43 0.05 34.63
CA ASN A 286 7.29 -0.23 35.49
C ASN A 286 6.92 0.99 36.31
N VAL A 287 5.64 1.31 36.36
CA VAL A 287 5.14 2.51 37.04
C VAL A 287 4.22 2.11 38.19
N ASN A 288 4.41 2.72 39.36
CA ASN A 288 3.45 2.61 40.45
C ASN A 288 2.28 3.57 40.19
N ILE A 289 1.25 3.08 39.51
CA ILE A 289 0.09 3.90 39.14
C ILE A 289 -0.66 4.43 40.36
N VAL A 290 -0.64 3.70 41.48
CA VAL A 290 -1.30 4.14 42.72
C VAL A 290 -0.67 5.43 43.25
N ASP A 291 0.65 5.55 43.16
CA ASP A 291 1.36 6.77 43.57
C ASP A 291 1.06 7.93 42.62
N ILE A 292 1.04 7.66 41.31
CA ILE A 292 0.67 8.68 40.30
C ILE A 292 -0.78 9.16 40.48
N MET A 293 -1.72 8.25 40.76
CA MET A 293 -3.11 8.61 41.05
C MET A 293 -3.22 9.48 42.30
N LYS A 294 -2.44 9.14 43.33
CA LYS A 294 -2.40 9.92 44.57
C LYS A 294 -1.89 11.33 44.29
N ASP A 295 -0.77 11.46 43.58
CA ASP A 295 -0.17 12.75 43.25
C ASP A 295 -1.06 13.61 42.33
N ALA A 296 -1.72 12.99 41.35
CA ALA A 296 -2.64 13.68 40.45
C ALA A 296 -3.93 14.17 41.14
N ARG A 297 -4.47 13.39 42.08
CA ARG A 297 -5.72 13.73 42.80
C ARG A 297 -5.49 14.65 43.99
N LEU A 298 -4.28 14.65 44.57
CA LEU A 298 -3.98 15.39 45.79
C LEU A 298 -4.31 16.90 45.71
N PRO A 299 -3.94 17.65 44.64
CA PRO A 299 -4.29 19.07 44.53
C PRO A 299 -5.81 19.29 44.55
N LEU A 300 -6.57 18.50 43.78
CA LEU A 300 -8.03 18.58 43.70
C LEU A 300 -8.70 18.33 45.05
N VAL A 301 -8.22 17.33 45.79
CA VAL A 301 -8.70 17.00 47.13
C VAL A 301 -8.44 18.15 48.09
N LEU A 302 -7.21 18.67 48.11
CA LEU A 302 -6.82 19.73 49.04
C LEU A 302 -7.60 21.02 48.76
N ASP A 303 -7.75 21.41 47.50
CA ASP A 303 -8.51 22.60 47.12
C ASP A 303 -10.00 22.46 47.49
N ARG A 304 -10.61 21.31 47.18
CA ARG A 304 -12.02 21.07 47.53
C ARG A 304 -12.23 21.06 49.04
N CYS A 305 -11.35 20.38 49.79
CA CYS A 305 -11.42 20.35 51.25
C CYS A 305 -11.22 21.74 51.84
N ARG A 306 -10.31 22.54 51.29
CA ARG A 306 -10.11 23.94 51.70
C ARG A 306 -11.37 24.77 51.50
N SER A 307 -12.03 24.68 50.35
CA SER A 307 -13.31 25.38 50.11
C SER A 307 -14.36 25.00 51.15
N LEU A 308 -14.53 23.72 51.44
CA LEU A 308 -15.52 23.25 52.43
C LEU A 308 -15.20 23.75 53.86
N LEU A 309 -13.91 23.80 54.23
CA LEU A 309 -13.48 24.35 55.51
C LEU A 309 -13.78 25.86 55.63
N VAL A 310 -13.57 26.62 54.54
CA VAL A 310 -13.90 28.06 54.45
C VAL A 310 -15.42 28.29 54.46
N GLU A 311 -16.19 27.41 53.82
CA GLU A 311 -17.66 27.41 53.85
C GLU A 311 -18.26 27.00 55.22
N ASN A 312 -17.41 26.74 56.22
CA ASN A 312 -17.80 26.31 57.58
C ASN A 312 -18.56 24.97 57.61
N ARG A 313 -18.26 24.06 56.67
CA ARG A 313 -18.82 22.70 56.70
C ARG A 313 -18.23 21.87 57.84
N PRO A 314 -18.99 20.95 58.45
CA PRO A 314 -18.47 20.04 59.47
C PRO A 314 -17.27 19.22 58.97
N PHE A 315 -16.28 18.99 59.84
CA PHE A 315 -15.07 18.24 59.46
C PHE A 315 -15.39 16.82 58.95
N ALA A 316 -16.44 16.18 59.48
CA ALA A 316 -16.94 14.90 58.96
C ALA A 316 -17.33 14.96 57.47
N GLU A 317 -17.95 16.06 57.01
CA GLU A 317 -18.30 16.25 55.60
C GLU A 317 -17.05 16.45 54.74
N VAL A 318 -16.05 17.17 55.24
CA VAL A 318 -14.75 17.37 54.58
C VAL A 318 -14.03 16.04 54.39
N VAL A 319 -13.96 15.21 55.44
CA VAL A 319 -13.37 13.87 55.37
C VAL A 319 -14.13 12.96 54.41
N LYS A 320 -15.47 13.06 54.39
CA LYS A 320 -16.31 12.28 53.47
C LYS A 320 -16.03 12.65 52.01
N GLU A 321 -15.92 13.94 51.69
CA GLU A 321 -15.57 14.39 50.34
C GLU A 321 -14.12 14.04 49.97
N MET A 322 -13.16 14.13 50.90
CA MET A 322 -11.80 13.62 50.69
C MET A 322 -11.82 12.14 50.29
N ARG A 323 -12.54 11.29 51.06
CA ARG A 323 -12.64 9.85 50.77
C ARG A 323 -13.31 9.56 49.44
N LYS A 324 -14.29 10.39 49.06
CA LYS A 324 -14.99 10.28 47.78
C LYS A 324 -14.08 10.60 46.60
N ILE A 325 -13.24 11.64 46.70
CA ILE A 325 -12.30 12.02 45.63
C ILE A 325 -11.11 11.05 45.58
N MET A 326 -10.63 10.59 46.74
CA MET A 326 -9.56 9.58 46.88
C MET A 326 -10.06 8.14 46.73
N GLU A 327 -11.24 7.92 46.16
CA GLU A 327 -11.80 6.57 46.03
C GLU A 327 -10.81 5.61 45.35
N GLY A 328 -10.46 4.54 46.07
CA GLY A 328 -9.53 3.51 45.58
C GLY A 328 -8.04 3.88 45.64
N THR A 329 -7.64 4.97 46.30
CA THR A 329 -6.24 5.37 46.49
C THR A 329 -5.88 5.50 47.97
N SER A 330 -4.59 5.39 48.30
CA SER A 330 -4.13 5.56 49.69
C SER A 330 -4.39 7.01 50.15
N THR A 331 -5.14 7.16 51.25
CA THR A 331 -5.38 8.45 51.90
C THR A 331 -4.26 8.87 52.86
N GLU A 332 -3.21 8.06 52.96
CA GLU A 332 -2.12 8.26 53.92
C GLU A 332 -1.44 9.62 53.73
N GLY A 333 -1.38 10.40 54.81
CA GLY A 333 -0.77 11.74 54.86
C GLY A 333 -1.68 12.87 54.36
N ILE A 334 -2.85 12.56 53.80
CA ILE A 334 -3.80 13.56 53.29
C ILE A 334 -4.67 14.11 54.42
N LEU A 335 -5.09 13.24 55.34
CA LEU A 335 -5.89 13.64 56.50
C LEU A 335 -5.11 14.63 57.37
N LYS A 336 -3.79 14.40 57.55
CA LYS A 336 -2.89 15.32 58.25
C LYS A 336 -2.78 16.68 57.58
N LYS A 337 -2.71 16.73 56.25
CA LYS A 337 -2.69 18.00 55.49
C LYS A 337 -4.01 18.76 55.65
N ILE A 338 -5.15 18.06 55.63
CA ILE A 338 -6.47 18.68 55.84
C ILE A 338 -6.63 19.18 57.28
N ALA A 339 -6.19 18.39 58.27
CA ALA A 339 -6.20 18.80 59.67
C ALA A 339 -5.32 20.05 59.88
N ALA A 340 -4.12 20.09 59.32
CA ALA A 340 -3.27 21.28 59.35
C ALA A 340 -3.98 22.51 58.76
N MET A 341 -4.64 22.39 57.60
CA MET A 341 -5.42 23.49 57.04
C MET A 341 -6.55 23.95 57.97
N ALA A 342 -7.28 23.00 58.58
CA ALA A 342 -8.35 23.31 59.52
C ALA A 342 -7.84 24.08 60.75
N THR A 343 -6.67 23.73 61.30
CA THR A 343 -6.08 24.48 62.43
C THR A 343 -5.78 25.94 62.10
N VAL A 344 -5.41 26.22 60.85
CA VAL A 344 -5.13 27.58 60.39
C VAL A 344 -6.42 28.35 60.12
N ILE A 345 -7.39 27.73 59.44
CA ILE A 345 -8.65 28.37 59.03
C ILE A 345 -9.56 28.63 60.24
N TRP A 346 -9.62 27.70 61.19
CA TRP A 346 -10.47 27.79 62.39
C TRP A 346 -9.71 28.23 63.65
N ARG A 347 -8.55 28.85 63.49
CA ARG A 347 -7.67 29.25 64.62
C ARG A 347 -8.41 30.02 65.72
N GLU A 348 -9.35 30.88 65.34
CA GLU A 348 -10.13 31.72 66.26
C GLU A 348 -11.45 31.08 66.71
N ASP A 349 -11.83 29.93 66.15
CA ASP A 349 -13.09 29.23 66.40
C ASP A 349 -12.83 27.83 67.01
N LYS A 350 -12.41 27.83 68.28
CA LYS A 350 -12.04 26.63 69.03
C LYS A 350 -13.17 25.60 69.09
N THR A 351 -14.43 26.05 69.13
CA THR A 351 -15.61 25.18 69.13
C THR A 351 -15.65 24.28 67.89
N LYS A 352 -15.24 24.78 66.72
CA LYS A 352 -15.17 23.96 65.49
C LYS A 352 -14.09 22.89 65.55
N ILE A 353 -12.95 23.20 66.18
CA ILE A 353 -11.85 22.25 66.37
C ILE A 353 -12.30 21.13 67.33
N GLU A 354 -12.97 21.47 68.43
CA GLU A 354 -13.54 20.49 69.37
C GLU A 354 -14.56 19.57 68.68
N LEU A 355 -15.46 20.12 67.87
CA LEU A 355 -16.48 19.35 67.14
C LEU A 355 -15.89 18.46 66.03
N ALA A 356 -14.64 18.71 65.60
CA ALA A 356 -13.95 17.89 64.61
C ALA A 356 -13.34 16.61 65.22
N ILE A 357 -12.96 16.63 66.51
CA ILE A 357 -12.31 15.49 67.21
C ILE A 357 -13.16 14.20 67.15
N PRO A 358 -14.47 14.19 67.43
CA PRO A 358 -15.29 12.99 67.34
C PRO A 358 -15.27 12.33 65.95
N SER A 359 -15.18 13.16 64.90
CA SER A 359 -15.09 12.69 63.52
C SER A 359 -13.78 11.93 63.29
N LEU A 360 -12.65 12.43 63.81
CA LEU A 360 -11.35 11.75 63.73
C LEU A 360 -11.31 10.47 64.58
N VAL A 361 -11.91 10.49 65.77
CA VAL A 361 -12.01 9.29 66.63
C VAL A 361 -12.71 8.15 65.89
N SER A 362 -13.80 8.45 65.18
CA SER A 362 -14.53 7.45 64.38
C SER A 362 -13.73 6.84 63.22
N ILE A 363 -12.65 7.49 62.77
CA ILE A 363 -11.79 6.98 61.69
C ILE A 363 -10.83 5.91 62.21
N GLY A 364 -10.36 6.04 63.45
CA GLY A 364 -9.61 4.99 64.16
C GLY A 364 -8.23 4.64 63.57
N THR A 365 -7.63 5.49 62.74
CA THR A 365 -6.29 5.27 62.17
C THR A 365 -5.19 5.96 62.96
N LYS A 366 -3.93 5.51 62.81
CA LYS A 366 -2.75 6.19 63.39
C LYS A 366 -2.67 7.65 62.96
N GLU A 367 -2.95 7.94 61.69
CA GLU A 367 -2.99 9.31 61.18
C GLU A 367 -4.10 10.15 61.82
N ALA A 368 -5.27 9.57 62.09
CA ALA A 368 -6.35 10.29 62.78
C ALA A 368 -5.96 10.65 64.22
N LEU A 369 -5.23 9.79 64.93
CA LEU A 369 -4.68 10.10 66.26
C LEU A 369 -3.69 11.27 66.20
N GLU A 370 -2.80 11.30 65.21
CA GLU A 370 -1.88 12.43 65.01
C GLU A 370 -2.63 13.73 64.75
N CYS A 371 -3.73 13.70 63.99
CA CYS A 371 -4.58 14.87 63.75
C CYS A 371 -5.29 15.35 65.02
N ILE A 372 -5.76 14.43 65.88
CA ILE A 372 -6.37 14.79 67.18
C ILE A 372 -5.34 15.49 68.05
N MET A 373 -4.10 14.99 68.12
CA MET A 373 -3.03 15.64 68.87
C MET A 373 -2.76 17.07 68.37
N MET A 374 -2.77 17.29 67.05
CA MET A 374 -2.64 18.63 66.47
C MET A 374 -3.78 19.56 66.87
N PHE A 375 -5.03 19.06 66.91
CA PHE A 375 -6.18 19.83 67.36
C PHE A 375 -6.11 20.15 68.86
N ASP A 376 -5.72 19.18 69.69
CA ASP A 376 -5.54 19.37 71.14
C ASP A 376 -4.46 20.41 71.46
N GLU A 377 -3.37 20.47 70.68
CA GLU A 377 -2.34 21.50 70.85
C GLU A 377 -2.87 22.91 70.59
N VAL A 378 -3.73 23.08 69.57
CA VAL A 378 -4.35 24.37 69.25
C VAL A 378 -5.40 24.77 70.28
N LEU A 379 -6.12 23.83 70.87
CA LEU A 379 -7.10 24.12 71.92
C LEU A 379 -6.44 24.58 73.24
N LYS A 380 -5.21 24.12 73.51
CA LYS A 380 -4.42 24.47 74.70
C LYS A 380 -3.72 25.84 74.62
N GLN A 381 -3.50 26.36 73.41
CA GLN A 381 -3.01 27.73 73.16
C GLN A 381 -4.19 28.70 73.17
#